data_AF-A0A2W7A1F0-F1
#
_entry.id   AF-A0A2W7A1F0-F1
#
_cell.length_a   1.000
_cell.length_b   1.000
_cell.length_c   1.000
_cell.angle_alpha   90.00
_cell.angle_beta   90.00
_cell.angle_gamma   90.00
#
_symmetry.space_group_name_H-M   'P 1'
#
loop_
_entity.id
_entity.type
_entity.pdbx_description
1 polymer ?
#
loop_
_entity_poly.entity_id
_entity_poly.type
_entity_poly.pdbx_seq_one_letter_code
_entity_poly.pdbx_strand_id
1 'polypeptide(L)'
;MSCGTLACVAPGARAQNMKDDLIMHYCSNAVNAEVALSGKPAPAGLATYTCSCVVEQVNARMSISSAKTICKQKAAAKYGL
;
A
#
# COMPACT_ATOMS: atom_id res chain seq x y z
N MET A 1 -35.34 -5.55 14.04
CA MET A 1 -34.44 -5.14 15.13
C MET A 1 -34.12 -3.67 14.94
N SER A 2 -34.76 -2.84 15.75
CA SER A 2 -34.81 -1.38 15.60
C SER A 2 -33.55 -0.73 16.17
N CYS A 3 -32.94 0.19 15.42
CA CYS A 3 -31.85 1.04 15.91
C CYS A 3 -32.43 2.43 16.22
N GLY A 4 -32.48 2.78 17.50
CA GLY A 4 -32.97 4.08 17.99
C GLY A 4 -31.85 5.12 18.07
N THR A 5 -32.13 6.31 17.53
CA THR A 5 -31.73 7.68 17.91
C THR A 5 -30.38 8.02 18.59
N LEU A 6 -29.34 7.19 18.55
CA LEU A 6 -27.96 7.63 18.82
C LEU A 6 -27.13 7.43 17.56
N ALA A 7 -26.59 8.54 17.06
CA ALA A 7 -25.76 8.62 15.87
C ALA A 7 -24.53 7.70 15.98
N CYS A 8 -24.65 6.48 15.46
CA CYS A 8 -23.53 5.62 15.15
C CYS A 8 -22.81 6.16 13.92
N VAL A 9 -21.97 7.19 14.08
CA VAL A 9 -20.97 7.51 13.07
C VAL A 9 -20.00 6.33 12.97
N ALA A 10 -20.13 5.54 11.89
CA ALA A 10 -19.27 4.40 11.64
C ALA A 10 -17.79 4.85 11.65
N PRO A 11 -16.93 4.33 12.55
CA PRO A 11 -15.52 4.75 12.63
C PRO A 11 -14.68 4.33 11.41
N GLY A 12 -15.26 3.57 10.48
CA GLY A 12 -14.53 2.82 9.45
C GLY A 12 -13.74 3.68 8.48
N ALA A 13 -14.31 4.75 7.92
CA ALA A 13 -13.68 5.49 6.84
C ALA A 13 -12.40 6.23 7.27
N ARG A 14 -12.40 6.85 8.47
CA ARG A 14 -11.24 7.60 8.96
C ARG A 14 -10.06 6.70 9.35
N ALA A 15 -10.34 5.59 10.03
CA ALA A 15 -9.32 4.62 10.41
C ALA A 15 -8.70 3.92 9.18
N GLN A 16 -9.50 3.69 8.14
CA GLN A 16 -9.03 3.07 6.91
C GLN A 16 -8.10 4.00 6.13
N ASN A 17 -8.43 5.29 6.02
CA ASN A 17 -7.57 6.28 5.37
C ASN A 17 -6.21 6.41 6.10
N MET A 18 -6.22 6.49 7.44
CA MET A 18 -4.96 6.56 8.22
C MET A 18 -4.08 5.32 8.03
N LYS A 19 -4.68 4.13 8.00
CA LYS A 19 -3.95 2.88 7.77
C LYS A 19 -3.31 2.88 6.37
N ASP A 20 -4.06 3.30 5.36
CA ASP A 20 -3.58 3.34 3.98
C ASP A 20 -2.42 4.33 3.82
N ASP A 21 -2.51 5.51 4.43
CA ASP A 21 -1.44 6.51 4.48
C ASP A 21 -0.16 5.97 5.13
N LEU A 22 -0.30 5.25 6.26
CA LEU A 22 0.84 4.62 6.94
C LEU A 22 1.50 3.55 6.08
N ILE A 23 0.70 2.66 5.48
CA ILE A 23 1.22 1.64 4.55
C ILE A 23 1.99 2.32 3.43
N MET A 24 1.43 3.40 2.88
CA MET A 24 2.02 4.12 1.77
C MET A 24 3.35 4.78 2.15
N HIS A 25 3.41 5.40 3.32
CA HIS A 25 4.63 6.02 3.86
C HIS A 25 5.75 5.00 4.07
N TYR A 26 5.49 3.93 4.83
CA TYR A 26 6.52 2.93 5.14
C TYR A 26 6.94 2.13 3.91
N CYS A 27 6.01 1.80 3.02
CA CYS A 27 6.33 1.12 1.78
C CYS A 27 7.22 1.98 0.89
N SER A 28 6.91 3.28 0.74
CA SER A 28 7.69 4.18 -0.12
C SER A 28 9.12 4.30 0.39
N ASN A 29 9.31 4.41 1.72
CA ASN A 29 10.63 4.43 2.34
C ASN A 29 11.41 3.14 2.05
N ALA A 30 10.76 1.99 2.14
CA ALA A 30 11.39 0.70 1.84
C ALA A 30 11.80 0.58 0.36
N VAL A 31 10.93 0.96 -0.58
CA VAL A 31 11.25 0.94 -2.01
C VAL A 31 12.41 1.89 -2.32
N ASN A 32 12.39 3.10 -1.77
CA ASN A 32 13.47 4.07 -1.97
C ASN A 32 14.81 3.57 -1.42
N ALA A 33 14.79 2.87 -0.28
CA ALA A 33 15.99 2.24 0.28
C ALA A 33 16.51 1.10 -0.63
N GLU A 34 15.62 0.22 -1.12
CA GLU A 34 16.00 -0.85 -2.07
C GLU A 34 16.60 -0.27 -3.36
N VAL A 35 16.00 0.80 -3.90
CA VAL A 35 16.51 1.49 -5.09
C VAL A 35 17.89 2.09 -4.82
N ALA A 36 18.08 2.78 -3.69
CA ALA A 36 19.36 3.38 -3.34
C ALA A 36 20.48 2.34 -3.26
N LEU A 37 20.17 1.14 -2.75
CA LEU A 37 21.12 0.02 -2.70
C LEU A 37 21.41 -0.59 -4.07
N SER A 38 20.49 -0.48 -5.04
CA SER A 38 20.67 -1.04 -6.38
C SER A 38 21.70 -0.29 -7.22
N GLY A 39 22.04 0.95 -6.85
CA GLY A 39 22.89 1.85 -7.63
C GLY A 39 22.27 2.30 -8.96
N LYS A 40 21.04 1.89 -9.27
CA LYS A 40 20.29 2.29 -10.46
C LYS A 40 19.30 3.40 -10.10
N PRO A 41 19.07 4.38 -11.00
CA PRO A 41 18.05 5.38 -10.78
C PRO A 41 16.66 4.72 -10.73
N ALA A 42 15.82 5.10 -9.75
CA ALA A 42 14.43 4.68 -9.72
C ALA A 42 13.70 5.21 -10.96
N PRO A 43 12.96 4.35 -11.68
CA PRO A 43 11.97 4.81 -12.64
C PRO A 43 10.94 5.72 -11.96
N ALA A 44 10.49 6.76 -12.67
CA ALA A 44 9.45 7.66 -12.17
C ALA A 44 8.18 6.88 -11.77
N GLY A 45 7.69 7.14 -10.57
CA GLY A 45 6.49 6.50 -10.03
C GLY A 45 6.66 5.06 -9.51
N LEU A 46 7.87 4.48 -9.52
CA LEU A 46 8.09 3.10 -9.04
C LEU A 46 7.56 2.87 -7.62
N ALA A 47 7.95 3.73 -6.68
CA ALA A 47 7.51 3.63 -5.28
C ALA A 47 6.00 3.79 -5.16
N THR A 48 5.42 4.83 -5.76
CA THR A 48 3.97 5.08 -5.73
C THR A 48 3.19 3.91 -6.33
N TYR A 49 3.56 3.41 -7.50
CA TYR A 49 2.88 2.28 -8.12
C TYR A 49 2.93 1.02 -7.25
N THR A 50 4.12 0.69 -6.75
CA THR A 50 4.33 -0.51 -5.93
C THR A 50 3.54 -0.43 -4.63
N CYS A 51 3.55 0.74 -3.97
CA CYS A 51 2.93 0.91 -2.67
C CYS A 51 1.41 1.07 -2.75
N SER A 52 0.87 1.67 -3.81
CA SER A 52 -0.58 1.67 -4.05
C SER A 52 -1.09 0.24 -4.23
N CYS A 53 -0.34 -0.60 -4.95
CA CYS A 53 -0.66 -2.02 -5.04
C CYS A 53 -0.66 -2.68 -3.64
N VAL A 54 0.29 -2.38 -2.76
CA VAL A 54 0.32 -2.97 -1.41
C VAL A 54 -0.91 -2.54 -0.60
N VAL A 55 -1.29 -1.27 -0.67
CA VAL A 55 -2.53 -0.76 -0.05
C VAL A 55 -3.75 -1.53 -0.55
N GLU A 56 -3.89 -1.70 -1.87
CA GLU A 56 -4.99 -2.47 -2.48
C GLU A 56 -5.03 -3.92 -1.97
N GLN A 57 -3.89 -4.61 -1.92
CA GLN A 57 -3.83 -6.00 -1.47
C GLN A 57 -4.18 -6.13 0.01
N VAL A 58 -3.69 -5.22 0.87
CA VAL A 58 -4.01 -5.23 2.31
C VAL A 58 -5.48 -4.91 2.55
N ASN A 59 -6.05 -3.98 1.77
CA ASN A 59 -7.49 -3.71 1.77
C ASN A 59 -8.30 -4.91 1.31
N ALA A 60 -7.78 -5.70 0.36
CA ALA A 60 -8.33 -7.00 -0.04
C ALA A 60 -8.03 -8.15 0.95
N ARG A 61 -7.60 -7.84 2.19
CA ARG A 61 -7.30 -8.79 3.27
C ARG A 61 -6.14 -9.76 2.99
N MET A 62 -5.29 -9.46 2.01
CA MET A 62 -4.08 -10.23 1.78
C MET A 62 -3.06 -10.00 2.89
N SER A 63 -2.28 -11.03 3.20
CA SER A 63 -1.15 -10.87 4.13
C SER A 63 -0.13 -9.88 3.55
N ILE A 64 0.60 -9.18 4.43
CA ILE A 64 1.67 -8.26 4.01
C ILE A 64 2.74 -8.98 3.18
N SER A 65 3.05 -10.24 3.51
CA SER A 65 4.00 -11.06 2.75
C SER A 65 3.50 -11.31 1.33
N SER A 66 2.25 -11.75 1.17
CA SER A 66 1.63 -11.98 -0.14
C SER A 66 1.54 -10.68 -0.95
N ALA A 67 1.11 -9.59 -0.32
CA ALA A 67 1.02 -8.27 -0.94
C ALA A 67 2.37 -7.81 -1.50
N LYS A 68 3.45 -7.93 -0.70
CA LYS A 68 4.80 -7.60 -1.14
C LYS A 68 5.22 -8.41 -2.36
N THR A 69 5.06 -9.73 -2.33
CA THR A 69 5.42 -10.61 -3.45
C THR A 69 4.68 -10.24 -4.73
N ILE A 70 3.35 -10.09 -4.65
CA ILE A 70 2.50 -9.74 -5.79
C ILE A 70 2.90 -8.37 -6.36
N CYS A 71 3.05 -7.36 -5.50
CA CYS A 71 3.30 -5.99 -5.94
C CYS A 71 4.72 -5.80 -6.46
N LYS A 72 5.72 -6.51 -5.91
CA LYS A 72 7.07 -6.54 -6.48
C LYS A 72 7.07 -7.16 -7.88
N GLN A 73 6.36 -8.27 -8.10
CA GLN A 73 6.23 -8.88 -9.43
C GLN A 73 5.55 -7.93 -10.43
N LYS A 74 4.45 -7.28 -10.01
CA LYS A 74 3.76 -6.28 -10.85
C LYS A 74 4.65 -5.09 -11.18
N ALA A 75 5.45 -4.61 -10.23
CA ALA A 75 6.39 -3.51 -10.45
C ALA A 75 7.51 -3.92 -11.40
N ALA A 76 8.11 -5.09 -11.21
CA ALA A 76 9.15 -5.62 -12.09
C ALA A 76 8.65 -5.75 -13.54
N ALA A 77 7.46 -6.31 -13.73
CA ALA A 77 6.84 -6.42 -15.05
C ALA A 77 6.56 -5.05 -15.70
N LYS A 78 6.12 -4.05 -14.92
CA LYS A 78 5.80 -2.71 -15.43
C LYS A 78 7.04 -1.89 -15.78
N TYR A 79 8.11 -2.04 -14.99
CA TYR A 79 9.31 -1.18 -15.07
C TYR A 79 10.54 -1.88 -15.69
N GLY A 80 10.44 -3.18 -16.01
CA GLY A 80 11.54 -3.94 -16.61
C GLY A 80 12.71 -4.17 -15.65
N LEU A 81 12.41 -4.48 -14.39
CA LEU A 81 13.40 -4.73 -13.32
C LEU A 81 13.78 -6.21 -13.19
#